data_AF-A0A1M3PFM2-F1
#
_entry.id   AF-A0A1M3PFM2-F1
#
_cell.length_a   1.000
_cell.length_b   1.000
_cell.length_c   1.000
_cell.angle_alpha   90.00
_cell.angle_beta   90.00
_cell.angle_gamma   90.00
#
_symmetry.space_group_name_H-M   'P 1'
#
loop_
_entity.id
_entity.type
_entity.pdbx_description
1 polymer ?
#
loop_
_entity_poly.entity_id
_entity_poly.type
_entity_poly.pdbx_seq_one_letter_code
_entity_poly.pdbx_strand_id
1 'polypeptide(L)' 'MPPKTTPADFEALLRRAGLTLTEAQTADLYSAWPHIEQMLARLRSPARGREAEPAHIFVPEGRA' A
#
# COMPACT_ATOMS: atom_id res chain seq x y z
N MET A 1 -11.33 -5.02 13.18
CA MET A 1 -11.21 -6.28 12.41
C MET A 1 -9.76 -6.75 12.57
N PRO A 2 -9.48 -8.04 12.81
CA PRO A 2 -8.10 -8.51 12.84
C PRO A 2 -7.40 -8.21 11.49
N PRO A 3 -6.08 -7.92 11.49
CA PRO A 3 -5.35 -7.71 10.24
C PRO A 3 -5.43 -8.96 9.35
N LYS A 4 -5.61 -8.75 8.05
CA LYS A 4 -5.59 -9.85 7.08
C LYS A 4 -4.15 -10.29 6.77
N THR A 5 -3.24 -9.33 6.73
CA THR A 5 -1.80 -9.55 6.57
C THR A 5 -1.24 -10.08 7.87
N THR A 6 -0.61 -11.25 7.84
CA THR A 6 0.08 -11.80 9.02
C THR A 6 1.41 -11.07 9.26
N PRO A 7 2.06 -11.24 10.44
CA PRO A 7 3.38 -10.66 10.66
C PRO A 7 4.43 -11.13 9.63
N ALA A 8 4.38 -12.40 9.23
CA ALA A 8 5.29 -12.96 8.24
C ALA A 8 5.04 -12.37 6.84
N ASP A 9 3.77 -12.16 6.45
CA ASP A 9 3.44 -11.48 5.20
C ASP A 9 3.92 -10.02 5.21
N PHE A 10 3.76 -9.35 6.36
CA PHE A 10 4.22 -7.97 6.52
C PHE A 10 5.75 -7.86 6.41
N GLU A 11 6.50 -8.79 7.00
CA GLU A 11 7.95 -8.86 6.85
C GLU A 11 8.38 -9.08 5.38
N ALA A 12 7.63 -9.89 4.62
CA ALA A 12 7.85 -10.04 3.19
C ALA A 12 7.62 -8.73 2.42
N LEU A 13 6.61 -7.92 2.80
CA LEU A 13 6.38 -6.59 2.22
C LEU A 13 7.53 -5.63 2.52
N LEU A 14 8.04 -5.62 3.76
CA LEU A 14 9.17 -4.78 4.15
C LEU A 14 10.43 -5.11 3.34
N ARG A 15 10.75 -6.41 3.19
CA ARG A 15 11.88 -6.87 2.36
C ARG A 15 11.71 -6.49 0.90
N ARG A 16 10.51 -6.65 0.34
CA ARG A 16 10.21 -6.25 -1.04
C ARG A 16 10.37 -4.74 -1.24
N ALA A 17 10.06 -3.94 -0.23
CA ALA A 17 10.25 -2.49 -0.24
C ALA A 17 11.72 -2.07 -0.02
N GLY A 18 12.64 -3.01 0.21
CA GLY A 18 14.05 -2.72 0.48
C GLY A 18 14.30 -2.10 1.85
N LEU A 19 13.36 -2.25 2.80
CA LEU A 19 13.48 -1.68 4.13
C LEU A 19 14.25 -2.64 5.05
N THR A 20 15.30 -2.14 5.69
CA THR A 20 16.02 -2.84 6.76
C THR A 20 15.66 -2.18 8.09
N LEU A 21 14.85 -2.86 8.90
CA LEU A 21 14.29 -2.33 10.14
C LEU A 21 14.68 -3.22 11.31
N THR A 22 14.75 -2.63 12.51
CA THR A 22 14.84 -3.41 13.75
C THR A 22 13.51 -4.10 14.04
N GLU A 23 13.53 -5.08 14.94
CA GLU A 23 12.30 -5.75 15.40
C GLU A 23 11.31 -4.75 16.02
N ALA A 24 11.80 -3.80 16.81
CA ALA A 24 10.98 -2.76 17.43
C ALA A 24 10.30 -1.86 16.39
N GLN A 25 11.02 -1.44 15.35
CA GLN A 25 10.47 -0.65 14.25
C GLN A 25 9.44 -1.45 13.44
N THR A 26 9.72 -2.73 13.22
CA THR A 26 8.81 -3.63 12.50
C THR A 26 7.50 -3.80 13.28
N ALA A 27 7.59 -4.02 14.59
CA ALA A 27 6.44 -4.14 15.47
C ALA A 27 5.62 -2.84 15.51
N ASP A 28 6.28 -1.68 15.59
CA ASP A 28 5.63 -0.37 15.58
C ASP A 28 4.86 -0.14 14.26
N LEU A 29 5.48 -0.37 13.11
CA LEU A 29 4.80 -0.26 11.81
C LEU A 29 3.66 -1.27 11.65
N TYR A 30 3.85 -2.52 12.09
CA TYR A 30 2.82 -3.55 12.02
C TYR A 30 1.61 -3.21 12.90
N SER A 31 1.82 -2.53 14.03
CA SER A 31 0.73 -2.07 14.89
C SER A 31 -0.24 -1.11 14.18
N ALA A 32 0.28 -0.29 13.25
CA ALA A 32 -0.51 0.66 12.47
C ALA A 32 -1.11 0.04 11.17
N TRP A 33 -0.58 -1.09 10.70
CA TRP A 33 -0.98 -1.73 9.45
C TRP A 33 -2.49 -2.00 9.27
N PRO A 34 -3.25 -2.42 10.32
CA PRO A 34 -4.70 -2.62 10.18
C PRO A 34 -5.46 -1.38 9.71
N HIS A 35 -4.97 -0.16 9.98
CA HIS A 35 -5.58 1.08 9.51
C HIS A 35 -5.36 1.28 8.00
N ILE A 36 -4.17 0.91 7.50
CA ILE A 36 -3.85 0.95 6.06
C ILE A 36 -4.70 -0.07 5.31
N GLU A 37 -4.86 -1.29 5.83
CA GLU A 37 -5.74 -2.30 5.20
C GLU A 37 -7.18 -1.81 5.06
N GLN A 38 -7.72 -1.15 6.09
CA GLN A 38 -9.06 -0.54 6.04
C GLN A 38 -9.15 0.61 5.06
N MET A 39 -8.11 1.44 4.95
CA MET A 39 -8.02 2.48 3.93
C MET A 39 -8.03 1.88 2.52
N LEU A 40 -7.23 0.85 2.27
CA LEU A 40 -7.18 0.16 0.98
C LEU A 40 -8.51 -0.50 0.60
N ALA A 41 -9.21 -1.09 1.58
CA ALA A 41 -10.53 -1.67 1.35
C ALA A 41 -11.56 -0.62 0.89
N ARG A 42 -11.53 0.58 1.49
CA ARG A 42 -12.38 1.71 1.09
C ARG A 42 -12.04 2.24 -0.31
N LEU A 43 -10.75 2.38 -0.62
CA LEU A 43 -10.30 2.88 -1.93
C LEU A 43 -10.70 1.98 -3.11
N ARG A 44 -10.90 0.68 -2.85
CA ARG A 44 -11.27 -0.32 -3.86
C ARG A 44 -12.78 -0.55 -3.95
N SER A 45 -13.61 0.17 -3.17
CA SER A 45 -15.05 -0.02 -3.11
C SER A 45 -15.82 1.30 -3.25
N PRO A 46 -16.65 1.48 -4.30
CA PRO A 46 -16.81 0.56 -5.43
C PRO A 46 -15.53 0.46 -6.26
N ALA A 47 -15.39 -0.63 -7.02
CA ALA A 47 -14.29 -0.76 -7.96
C ALA A 47 -14.40 0.36 -9.01
N ARG A 48 -13.27 0.97 -9.37
CA ARG A 48 -13.23 1.97 -10.45
C ARG A 48 -13.47 1.27 -11.80
N GLY A 49 -14.12 1.97 -12.71
CA GLY A 49 -14.23 1.54 -14.11
C GLY A 49 -12.85 1.41 -14.76
N ARG A 50 -12.76 0.65 -15.84
CA ARG A 50 -11.49 0.43 -16.55
C ARG A 50 -10.96 1.71 -17.22
N GLU A 51 -11.87 2.61 -17.54
CA GLU A 51 -11.64 3.94 -18.10
C GLU A 51 -11.16 4.97 -17.08
N ALA A 52 -11.10 4.62 -15.79
CA ALA A 52 -10.64 5.52 -14.75
C ALA A 52 -9.12 5.72 -14.82
N GLU A 53 -8.71 6.78 -15.52
CA GLU A 53 -7.30 7.16 -15.67
C GLU A 53 -6.68 7.68 -14.35
N PRO A 54 -5.35 7.55 -14.17
CA PRO A 54 -4.63 8.17 -13.07
C PRO A 54 -4.75 9.70 -13.07
N ALA A 55 -4.66 10.32 -11.89
CA ALA A 55 -4.71 11.79 -11.75
C ALA A 55 -3.57 12.50 -12.51
N HIS A 56 -2.46 11.82 -12.72
CA HIS A 56 -1.34 12.30 -13.51
C HIS A 56 -0.96 11.25 -14.55
N ILE A 57 -0.95 11.66 -15.82
CA ILE A 57 -0.49 10.85 -16.94
C ILE A 57 0.82 11.44 -17.49
N PHE A 58 1.61 10.60 -18.14
CA PHE A 58 2.82 11.06 -18.81
C PHE A 58 2.47 12.02 -19.96
N VAL A 59 3.14 13.17 -19.98
CA VAL A 59 3.10 14.13 -21.09
C VAL A 59 4.53 14.24 -21.64
N PRO A 60 4.81 13.72 -22.84
CA PRO A 60 6.14 13.86 -23.44
C PRO A 60 6.43 15.32 -23.74
N GLU A 61 7.69 15.72 -23.61
CA GLU A 61 8.15 17.05 -24.03
C GLU A 61 7.83 17.27 -25.53
N GLY A 62 7.32 18.46 -25.88
CA GLY A 62 7.02 18.84 -27.27
C GLY A 62 5.58 18.60 -27.75
N ARG A 63 4.67 18.14 -26.88
CA ARG A 63 3.23 18.14 -27.20
C ARG A 63 2.68 19.56 -27.00
N ALA A 64 2.45 20.27 -28.11
CA ALA A 64 1.78 21.57 -28.13
C ALA A 64 0.34 21.49 -27.59
#